data_AF-A0AA95ZH84-F1
#
_entry.id   AF-A0AA95ZH84-F1
#
_cell.length_a   1.000
_cell.length_b   1.000
_cell.length_c   1.000
_cell.angle_alpha   90.00
_cell.angle_beta   90.00
_cell.angle_gamma   90.00
#
_symmetry.space_group_name_H-M   'P 1'
#
loop_
_entity.id
_entity.type
_entity.pdbx_description
1 polymer ?
#
loop_
_entity_poly.entity_id
_entity_poly.type
_entity_poly.pdbx_seq_one_letter_code
_entity_poly.pdbx_strand_id
1 'polypeptide(L)'
;MKSEEFKIVTDADRSRIAKLITTVVLSYSDMASKSNRYIAILTGNSQHGVRTVRKSMERKGTLGTMQGDLPELPRIPETTVTRLKTAIIEAAEINEWHFRENIDSPELSIMRQLMIEALMVERREVIDLGAASDVADRLDAASEQANDVYEKVRIPLSAAEIQAMMPQPPIRRQQAASTRRIAALPQRSEMLQ
;
A
#
# COMPACT_ATOMS: atom_id res chain seq x y z
N MET A 1 -11.92 -11.50 -11.68
CA MET A 1 -11.28 -11.53 -13.00
C MET A 1 -9.79 -11.70 -12.77
N LYS A 2 -9.21 -12.83 -13.17
CA LYS A 2 -7.76 -13.03 -13.12
C LYS A 2 -7.17 -12.19 -14.25
N SER A 3 -6.38 -11.17 -13.90
CA SER A 3 -5.56 -10.45 -14.87
C SER A 3 -4.69 -11.46 -15.59
N GLU A 4 -4.78 -11.54 -16.92
CA GLU A 4 -3.67 -12.07 -17.71
C GLU A 4 -2.50 -11.11 -17.52
N GLU A 5 -1.71 -11.40 -16.49
CA GLU A 5 -0.52 -10.66 -16.11
C GLU A 5 0.50 -10.82 -17.22
N PHE A 6 1.01 -9.69 -17.70
CA PHE A 6 2.21 -9.68 -18.54
C PHE A 6 3.32 -10.39 -17.77
N LYS A 7 3.61 -11.65 -18.12
CA LYS A 7 4.61 -12.46 -17.41
C LYS A 7 5.97 -11.76 -17.41
N ILE A 8 6.35 -11.15 -18.54
CA ILE A 8 7.59 -10.39 -18.68
C ILE A 8 7.28 -8.97 -19.15
N VAL A 9 7.77 -7.97 -18.41
CA VAL A 9 7.61 -6.54 -18.69
C VAL A 9 8.97 -5.86 -18.64
N THR A 10 9.41 -5.35 -19.79
CA THR A 10 10.65 -4.56 -19.88
C THR A 10 10.42 -3.08 -19.51
N ASP A 11 11.50 -2.33 -19.30
CA ASP A 11 11.41 -0.87 -19.16
C ASP A 11 10.77 -0.20 -20.39
N ALA A 12 11.03 -0.74 -21.59
CA ALA A 12 10.44 -0.24 -22.83
C ALA A 12 8.93 -0.47 -22.88
N ASP A 13 8.47 -1.66 -22.48
CA ASP A 13 7.05 -1.99 -22.39
C ASP A 13 6.34 -1.12 -21.36
N ARG A 14 6.92 -1.01 -20.16
CA ARG A 14 6.40 -0.13 -19.12
C ARG A 14 6.31 1.31 -19.60
N SER A 15 7.35 1.84 -20.26
CA SER A 15 7.36 3.20 -20.82
C SER A 15 6.27 3.40 -21.88
N ARG A 16 6.07 2.41 -22.76
CA ARG A 16 5.02 2.42 -23.79
C ARG A 16 3.63 2.44 -23.17
N ILE A 17 3.35 1.56 -22.21
CA ILE A 17 2.07 1.47 -21.49
C ILE A 17 1.83 2.74 -20.70
N ALA A 18 2.83 3.23 -19.97
CA ALA A 18 2.77 4.48 -19.22
C ALA A 18 2.40 5.66 -20.10
N LYS A 19 3.04 5.78 -21.27
CA LYS A 19 2.73 6.82 -22.25
C LYS A 19 1.30 6.70 -22.77
N LEU A 20 0.83 5.49 -23.07
CA LEU A 20 -0.53 5.24 -23.56
C LEU A 20 -1.57 5.64 -22.52
N ILE A 21 -1.46 5.14 -21.28
CA ILE A 21 -2.37 5.47 -20.18
C ILE A 21 -2.36 6.97 -19.91
N THR A 22 -1.18 7.59 -19.83
CA THR A 22 -1.06 9.04 -19.60
C THR A 22 -1.70 9.85 -20.73
N THR A 23 -1.60 9.38 -21.98
CA THR A 23 -2.22 10.04 -23.13
C THR A 23 -3.74 9.95 -23.05
N VAL A 24 -4.29 8.78 -22.72
CA VAL A 24 -5.74 8.60 -22.52
C VAL A 24 -6.23 9.55 -21.43
N VAL A 25 -5.57 9.54 -20.26
CA VAL A 25 -5.92 10.41 -19.13
C VAL A 25 -5.95 11.88 -19.54
N LEU A 26 -4.87 12.37 -20.15
CA LEU A 26 -4.74 13.77 -20.53
C LEU A 26 -5.63 14.17 -21.72
N SER A 27 -6.26 13.21 -22.39
CA SER A 27 -7.25 13.50 -23.44
C SER A 27 -8.55 14.02 -22.84
N TYR A 28 -8.87 13.71 -21.59
CA TYR A 28 -10.08 14.19 -20.91
C TYR A 28 -9.89 15.59 -20.34
N SER A 29 -10.86 16.49 -20.56
CA SER A 29 -10.81 17.91 -20.15
C SER A 29 -10.52 18.09 -18.66
N ASP A 30 -11.22 17.32 -17.83
CA ASP A 30 -11.14 17.44 -16.37
C ASP A 30 -9.77 17.05 -15.86
N MET A 31 -9.18 16.02 -16.45
CA MET A 31 -7.84 15.54 -16.12
C MET A 31 -6.75 16.46 -16.69
N ALA A 32 -6.96 17.01 -17.89
CA ALA A 32 -6.06 17.99 -18.47
C ALA A 32 -5.88 19.22 -17.57
N SER A 33 -6.91 19.63 -16.81
CA SER A 33 -6.80 20.74 -15.84
C SER A 33 -5.99 20.42 -14.58
N LYS A 34 -5.75 19.13 -14.27
CA LYS A 34 -5.08 18.72 -13.03
C LYS A 34 -3.56 18.90 -13.11
N SER A 35 -2.93 19.01 -11.95
CA SER A 35 -1.46 19.10 -11.84
C SER A 35 -0.77 17.83 -12.35
N ASN A 36 0.45 17.97 -12.87
CA ASN A 36 1.25 16.82 -13.30
C ASN A 36 1.50 15.82 -12.15
N ARG A 37 1.61 16.33 -10.92
CA ARG A 37 1.75 15.49 -9.71
C ARG A 37 0.51 14.62 -9.49
N TYR A 38 -0.68 15.19 -9.60
CA TYR A 38 -1.92 14.45 -9.44
C TYR A 38 -2.02 13.31 -10.48
N ILE A 39 -1.77 13.63 -11.75
CA ILE A 39 -1.80 12.64 -12.84
C ILE A 39 -0.71 11.57 -12.67
N ALA A 40 0.48 11.95 -12.20
CA ALA A 40 1.56 11.00 -11.91
C ALA A 40 1.15 9.98 -10.84
N ILE A 41 0.51 10.43 -9.75
CA ILE A 41 0.00 9.55 -8.70
C ILE A 41 -1.12 8.65 -9.25
N LEU A 42 -2.09 9.23 -9.95
CA LEU A 42 -3.22 8.51 -10.52
C LEU A 42 -2.78 7.39 -11.47
N THR A 43 -1.76 7.65 -12.29
CA THR A 43 -1.30 6.70 -13.32
C THR A 43 -0.19 5.78 -12.85
N GLY A 44 0.54 6.10 -11.78
CA GLY A 44 1.78 5.41 -11.41
C GLY A 44 2.98 5.79 -12.30
N ASN A 45 2.92 6.93 -12.98
CA ASN A 45 3.98 7.45 -13.85
C ASN A 45 4.84 8.50 -13.12
N SER A 46 5.99 8.87 -13.69
CA SER A 46 6.80 9.99 -13.17
C SER A 46 6.20 11.34 -13.57
N GLN A 47 6.35 12.36 -12.71
CA GLN A 47 5.91 13.72 -13.03
C GLN A 47 6.58 14.27 -14.30
N HIS A 48 7.84 13.90 -14.53
CA HIS A 48 8.56 14.23 -15.75
C HIS A 48 7.91 13.58 -16.98
N GLY A 49 7.58 12.28 -16.90
CA GLY A 49 6.88 11.56 -17.96
C GLY A 49 5.55 12.20 -18.32
N VAL A 50 4.74 12.54 -17.32
CA VAL A 50 3.47 13.26 -17.51
C VAL A 50 3.70 14.61 -18.20
N ARG A 51 4.67 15.40 -17.74
CA ARG A 51 5.00 16.71 -18.34
C ARG A 51 5.38 16.58 -19.82
N THR A 52 6.14 15.54 -20.17
CA THR A 52 6.56 15.28 -21.56
C THR A 52 5.38 14.90 -22.44
N VAL A 53 4.49 14.02 -21.96
CA VAL A 53 3.27 13.65 -22.70
C VAL A 53 2.35 14.86 -22.87
N ARG A 54 2.12 15.63 -21.80
CA ARG A 54 1.30 16.85 -21.82
C ARG A 54 1.80 17.84 -22.87
N LYS A 55 3.08 18.21 -22.85
CA LYS A 55 3.69 19.09 -23.86
C LYS A 55 3.53 18.55 -25.28
N SER A 56 3.64 17.24 -25.46
CA SER A 56 3.45 16.61 -26.77
C SER A 56 2.00 16.73 -27.26
N MET A 57 1.03 16.56 -26.36
CA MET A 57 -0.40 16.68 -26.68
C MET A 57 -0.82 18.14 -26.91
N GLU A 58 -0.28 19.09 -26.15
CA GLU A 58 -0.47 20.53 -26.37
C GLU A 58 -0.05 20.93 -27.78
N ARG A 59 1.15 20.50 -28.21
CA ARG A 59 1.65 20.75 -29.58
C ARG A 59 0.79 20.13 -30.67
N LYS A 60 0.12 19.02 -30.37
CA LYS A 60 -0.76 18.31 -31.30
C LYS A 60 -2.22 18.80 -31.25
N GLY A 61 -2.55 19.68 -30.31
CA GLY A 61 -3.94 20.11 -30.09
C GLY A 61 -4.85 19.01 -29.56
N THR A 62 -4.33 17.96 -28.94
CA THR A 62 -5.11 16.81 -28.45
C THR A 62 -5.36 16.82 -26.94
N LEU A 63 -4.79 17.78 -26.21
CA LEU A 63 -4.94 17.88 -24.76
C LEU A 63 -6.39 18.27 -24.39
N GLY A 64 -7.03 17.51 -23.52
CA GLY A 64 -8.36 17.82 -22.99
C GLY A 64 -9.48 17.88 -24.03
N THR A 65 -9.34 17.15 -25.15
CA THR A 65 -10.29 17.16 -26.27
C THR A 65 -11.53 16.29 -26.05
N MET A 66 -11.45 15.31 -25.15
CA MET A 66 -12.55 14.43 -24.77
C MET A 66 -13.31 15.00 -23.57
N GLN A 67 -14.63 14.87 -23.60
CA GLN A 67 -15.53 15.19 -22.49
C GLN A 67 -16.07 13.90 -21.85
N GLY A 68 -16.52 14.01 -20.61
CA GLY A 68 -17.10 12.90 -19.84
C GLY A 68 -16.15 12.34 -18.79
N ASP A 69 -16.57 11.24 -18.18
CA ASP A 69 -15.84 10.60 -17.11
C ASP A 69 -14.64 9.80 -17.64
N LEU A 70 -13.55 9.83 -16.86
CA LEU A 70 -12.37 9.02 -17.15
C LEU A 70 -12.75 7.53 -17.02
N PRO A 71 -12.49 6.69 -18.05
CA PRO A 71 -12.74 5.27 -17.95
C PRO A 71 -11.85 4.63 -16.89
N GLU A 72 -12.22 3.44 -16.44
CA GLU A 72 -11.34 2.62 -15.61
C GLU A 72 -10.04 2.35 -16.37
N LEU A 73 -8.92 2.74 -15.78
CA LEU A 73 -7.61 2.61 -16.41
C LEU A 73 -6.89 1.38 -15.88
N PRO A 74 -6.20 0.63 -16.76
CA PRO A 74 -5.27 -0.38 -16.28
C PRO A 74 -4.15 0.30 -15.49
N ARG A 75 -3.69 -0.33 -14.41
CA ARG A 75 -2.51 0.12 -13.67
C ARG A 75 -1.27 -0.03 -14.57
N ILE A 76 -0.35 0.92 -14.53
CA ILE A 76 0.96 0.75 -15.18
C ILE A 76 1.67 -0.43 -14.50
N PRO A 77 2.06 -1.48 -15.24
CA PRO A 77 2.73 -2.63 -14.66
C PRO A 77 4.13 -2.25 -14.17
N GLU A 78 4.58 -2.96 -13.14
CA GLU A 78 5.98 -2.96 -12.74
C GLU A 78 6.80 -3.73 -13.78
N THR A 79 8.09 -3.41 -13.89
CA THR A 79 8.98 -4.21 -14.73
C THR A 79 9.29 -5.53 -14.03
N THR A 80 9.66 -6.57 -14.77
CA THR A 80 10.02 -7.86 -14.19
C THR A 80 11.15 -7.73 -13.18
N VAL A 81 12.13 -6.85 -13.45
CA VAL A 81 13.24 -6.58 -12.51
C VAL A 81 12.73 -5.88 -11.25
N THR A 82 11.82 -4.91 -11.37
CA THR A 82 11.21 -4.28 -10.18
C THR A 82 10.42 -5.30 -9.38
N ARG A 83 9.60 -6.15 -10.03
CA ARG A 83 8.86 -7.23 -9.37
C ARG A 83 9.78 -8.16 -8.59
N LEU A 84 10.88 -8.61 -9.19
CA LEU A 84 11.88 -9.44 -8.50
C LEU A 84 12.45 -8.75 -7.25
N LYS A 85 12.77 -7.46 -7.35
CA LYS A 85 13.31 -6.70 -6.20
C LYS A 85 12.28 -6.52 -5.09
N THR A 86 11.03 -6.23 -5.45
CA THR A 86 9.92 -6.15 -4.49
C THR A 86 9.73 -7.48 -3.77
N ALA A 87 9.68 -8.60 -4.51
CA ALA A 87 9.55 -9.94 -3.94
C ALA A 87 10.69 -10.28 -2.95
N ILE A 88 11.94 -9.89 -3.27
CA ILE A 88 13.09 -10.07 -2.36
C ILE A 88 12.90 -9.26 -1.07
N ILE A 89 12.46 -8.00 -1.17
CA ILE A 89 12.25 -7.12 0.00
C ILE A 89 11.14 -7.69 0.89
N GLU A 90 10.00 -8.07 0.30
CA GLU A 90 8.87 -8.64 1.04
C GLU A 90 9.25 -9.95 1.74
N ALA A 91 9.95 -10.85 1.06
CA ALA A 91 10.47 -12.07 1.66
C ALA A 91 11.44 -11.80 2.82
N ALA A 92 12.27 -10.75 2.70
CA ALA A 92 13.19 -10.35 3.77
C ALA A 92 12.44 -9.81 5.00
N GLU A 93 11.37 -9.03 4.81
CA GLU A 93 10.51 -8.53 5.89
C GLU A 93 9.80 -9.68 6.61
N ILE A 94 9.21 -10.63 5.87
CA ILE A 94 8.59 -11.83 6.45
C ILE A 94 9.62 -12.63 7.25
N ASN A 95 10.80 -12.85 6.69
CA ASN A 95 11.87 -13.55 7.38
C ASN A 95 12.30 -12.86 8.69
N GLU A 96 12.32 -11.52 8.71
CA GLU A 96 12.60 -10.76 9.91
C GLU A 96 11.51 -10.93 10.98
N TRP A 97 10.23 -10.91 10.60
CA TRP A 97 9.12 -11.14 11.54
C TRP A 97 9.18 -12.54 12.16
N HIS A 98 9.38 -13.58 11.34
CA HIS A 98 9.57 -14.94 11.83
C HIS A 98 10.75 -15.08 12.78
N PHE A 99 11.88 -14.43 12.47
CA PHE A 99 13.05 -14.41 13.34
C PHE A 99 12.75 -13.76 14.69
N ARG A 100 12.08 -12.59 14.71
CA ARG A 100 11.73 -11.89 15.95
C ARG A 100 10.81 -12.70 16.86
N GLU A 101 9.88 -13.44 16.27
CA GLU A 101 8.92 -14.28 17.01
C GLU A 101 9.41 -15.72 17.25
N ASN A 102 10.64 -16.06 16.86
CA ASN A 102 11.20 -17.42 16.93
C ASN A 102 10.33 -18.50 16.26
N ILE A 103 9.68 -18.16 15.15
CA ILE A 103 8.83 -19.08 14.39
C ILE A 103 9.66 -19.69 13.26
N ASP A 104 9.89 -20.99 13.33
CA ASP A 104 10.56 -21.76 12.27
C ASP A 104 9.60 -22.75 11.62
N SER A 105 9.65 -22.86 10.29
CA SER A 105 8.78 -23.76 9.53
C SER A 105 9.43 -24.23 8.21
N PRO A 106 8.96 -25.36 7.65
CA PRO A 106 9.38 -25.80 6.32
C PRO A 106 9.13 -24.75 5.23
N GLU A 107 7.99 -24.05 5.28
CA GLU A 107 7.62 -22.98 4.34
C GLU A 107 8.61 -21.82 4.40
N LEU A 108 9.01 -21.40 5.61
CA LEU A 108 10.03 -20.38 5.80
C LEU A 108 11.39 -20.81 5.23
N SER A 109 11.76 -22.08 5.39
CA SER A 109 13.00 -22.63 4.83
C SER A 109 13.00 -22.61 3.29
N ILE A 110 11.86 -22.97 2.67
CA ILE A 110 11.69 -22.92 1.21
C ILE A 110 11.78 -21.47 0.72
N MET A 111 11.09 -20.53 1.39
CA MET A 111 11.14 -19.10 1.06
C MET A 111 12.57 -18.54 1.14
N ARG A 112 13.33 -18.89 2.20
CA ARG A 112 14.75 -18.48 2.34
C ARG A 112 15.61 -18.99 1.19
N GLN A 113 15.42 -20.24 0.75
CA GLN A 113 16.15 -20.80 -0.38
C GLN A 113 15.82 -20.06 -1.69
N LEU A 114 14.54 -19.75 -1.93
CA LEU A 114 14.10 -18.98 -3.09
C LEU A 114 14.60 -17.53 -3.06
N MET A 115 14.68 -16.92 -1.87
CA MET A 115 15.25 -15.58 -1.70
C MET A 115 16.74 -15.55 -2.07
N ILE A 116 17.50 -16.60 -1.73
CA ILE A 116 18.90 -16.74 -2.17
C ILE A 116 18.97 -16.88 -3.70
N GLU A 117 18.12 -17.72 -4.30
CA GLU A 117 18.02 -17.87 -5.77
C GLU A 117 17.71 -16.52 -6.44
N ALA A 118 16.75 -15.77 -5.90
CA ALA A 118 16.35 -14.45 -6.37
C ALA A 118 17.51 -13.43 -6.31
N LEU A 119 18.24 -13.39 -5.19
CA LEU A 119 19.44 -12.55 -5.04
C LEU A 119 20.55 -12.93 -6.03
N MET A 120 20.71 -14.23 -6.33
CA MET A 120 21.67 -14.68 -7.34
C MET A 120 21.28 -14.24 -8.75
N VAL A 121 19.99 -14.22 -9.09
CA VAL A 121 19.50 -13.71 -10.37
C VAL A 121 19.69 -12.20 -10.47
N GLU A 122 19.35 -11.45 -9.41
CA GLU A 122 19.43 -9.98 -9.37
C GLU A 122 20.87 -9.46 -9.50
N ARG A 123 21.86 -10.19 -8.96
CA ARG A 123 23.28 -9.81 -9.00
C ARG A 123 24.00 -10.12 -10.31
N ARG A 124 23.33 -10.75 -11.30
CA ARG A 124 23.95 -11.03 -12.60
C ARG A 124 24.18 -9.74 -13.37
N GLU A 125 25.29 -9.66 -14.09
CA GLU A 125 25.60 -8.52 -14.97
C GLU A 125 24.53 -8.34 -16.07
N VAL A 126 24.00 -9.45 -16.58
CA VAL A 126 22.86 -9.48 -17.49
C VAL A 126 21.77 -10.36 -16.85
N ILE A 127 20.63 -9.73 -16.53
CA ILE A 127 19.49 -10.41 -15.92
C ILE A 127 18.66 -11.09 -17.02
N ASP A 128 18.53 -12.41 -16.93
CA ASP A 128 17.56 -13.17 -17.72
C ASP A 128 16.15 -12.88 -17.18
N LEU A 129 15.33 -12.21 -17.98
CA LEU A 129 13.98 -11.80 -17.60
C LEU A 129 13.03 -12.99 -17.42
N GLY A 130 13.25 -14.11 -18.13
CA GLY A 130 12.47 -15.32 -17.94
C GLY A 130 12.74 -15.92 -16.56
N ALA A 131 14.02 -16.09 -16.22
CA ALA A 131 14.43 -16.55 -14.90
C ALA A 131 13.99 -15.59 -13.78
N ALA A 132 14.11 -14.27 -14.00
CA ALA A 132 13.67 -13.27 -13.03
C ALA A 132 12.15 -13.34 -12.76
N SER A 133 11.33 -13.49 -13.81
CA SER A 133 9.88 -13.67 -13.65
C SER A 133 9.56 -14.95 -12.91
N ASP A 134 10.14 -16.08 -13.33
CA ASP A 134 9.81 -17.39 -12.75
C ASP A 134 10.22 -17.47 -11.26
N VAL A 135 11.36 -16.88 -10.90
CA VAL A 135 11.81 -16.84 -9.50
C VAL A 135 10.97 -15.87 -8.67
N ALA A 136 10.58 -14.72 -9.22
CA ALA A 136 9.67 -13.79 -8.52
C ALA A 136 8.32 -14.47 -8.21
N ASP A 137 7.68 -15.10 -9.20
CA ASP A 137 6.38 -15.77 -9.01
C ASP A 137 6.47 -16.90 -7.97
N ARG A 138 7.56 -17.68 -7.97
CA ARG A 138 7.81 -18.74 -6.97
C ARG A 138 8.07 -18.15 -5.58
N LEU A 139 8.82 -17.07 -5.49
CA LEU A 139 9.13 -16.41 -4.22
C LEU A 139 7.87 -15.78 -3.61
N ASP A 140 7.04 -15.11 -4.40
CA ASP A 140 5.77 -14.54 -3.95
C ASP A 140 4.85 -15.62 -3.36
N ALA A 141 4.70 -16.76 -4.05
CA ALA A 141 3.89 -17.87 -3.56
C ALA A 141 4.45 -18.49 -2.26
N ALA A 142 5.77 -18.58 -2.12
CA ALA A 142 6.40 -19.08 -0.90
C ALA A 142 6.29 -18.09 0.27
N SER A 143 6.40 -16.79 -0.02
CA SER A 143 6.18 -15.71 0.94
C SER A 143 4.75 -15.74 1.49
N GLU A 144 3.74 -15.93 0.63
CA GLU A 144 2.34 -16.08 1.05
C GLU A 144 2.17 -17.28 1.99
N GLN A 145 2.75 -18.44 1.65
CA GLN A 145 2.69 -19.64 2.49
C GLN A 145 3.39 -19.45 3.84
N ALA A 146 4.55 -18.81 3.88
CA ALA A 146 5.27 -18.53 5.12
C ALA A 146 4.49 -17.55 6.00
N ASN A 147 3.95 -16.48 5.40
CA ASN A 147 3.14 -15.49 6.11
C ASN A 147 1.84 -16.09 6.67
N ASP A 148 1.21 -17.03 5.95
CA ASP A 148 0.06 -17.78 6.46
C ASP A 148 0.39 -18.60 7.72
N VAL A 149 1.60 -19.13 7.82
CA VAL A 149 2.08 -19.82 9.03
C VAL A 149 2.25 -18.81 10.17
N TYR A 150 2.88 -17.67 9.90
CA TYR A 150 3.02 -16.59 10.88
C TYR A 150 1.67 -16.15 11.44
N GLU A 151 0.69 -15.86 10.58
CA GLU A 151 -0.64 -15.39 10.99
C GLU A 151 -1.42 -16.43 11.79
N LYS A 152 -1.20 -17.73 11.55
CA LYS A 152 -1.83 -18.81 12.34
C LYS A 152 -1.22 -18.98 13.73
N VAL A 153 0.08 -18.71 13.86
CA VAL A 153 0.83 -18.85 15.13
C VAL A 153 0.72 -17.59 15.98
N ARG A 154 0.54 -16.43 15.35
CA ARG A 154 0.33 -15.16 16.04
C ARG A 154 -0.96 -15.21 16.84
N ILE A 155 -0.83 -15.28 18.17
CA ILE A 155 -1.97 -15.13 19.08
C ILE A 155 -2.50 -13.70 18.91
N PRO A 156 -3.76 -13.49 18.49
CA PRO A 156 -4.33 -12.16 18.48
C PRO A 156 -4.42 -11.68 19.92
N LEU A 157 -3.69 -10.61 20.25
CA LEU A 157 -3.83 -9.97 21.56
C LEU A 157 -5.30 -9.61 21.76
N SER A 158 -5.88 -10.06 22.87
CA SER A 158 -7.23 -9.69 23.24
C SER A 158 -7.32 -8.17 23.45
N ALA A 159 -8.51 -7.60 23.27
CA ALA A 159 -8.73 -6.17 23.52
C ALA A 159 -8.30 -5.76 24.95
N ALA A 160 -8.37 -6.69 25.91
CA ALA A 160 -7.91 -6.48 27.29
C ALA A 160 -6.37 -6.39 27.40
N GLU A 161 -5.62 -7.19 26.65
CA GLU A 161 -4.15 -7.16 26.63
C GLU A 161 -3.64 -5.90 25.92
N ILE A 162 -4.29 -5.50 24.82
CA ILE A 162 -4.01 -4.23 24.13
C ILE A 162 -4.22 -3.04 25.10
N GLN A 163 -5.31 -3.06 25.87
CA GLN A 163 -5.61 -1.98 26.82
C GLN A 163 -4.70 -1.97 28.06
N ALA A 164 -4.14 -3.12 28.46
CA ALA A 164 -3.14 -3.22 29.52
C ALA A 164 -1.76 -2.69 29.11
N MET A 165 -1.44 -2.72 27.80
CA MET A 165 -0.19 -2.21 27.24
C MET A 165 -0.25 -0.73 26.85
N MET A 166 -1.44 -0.12 26.83
CA MET A 166 -1.56 1.33 26.66
C MET A 166 -1.12 2.05 27.95
N PRO A 167 -0.36 3.15 27.87
CA PRO A 167 -0.06 3.96 29.04
C PRO A 167 -1.37 4.42 29.68
N GLN A 168 -1.64 3.93 30.89
CA GLN A 168 -2.79 4.35 31.69
C GLN A 168 -2.80 5.88 31.72
N PRO A 169 -3.90 6.54 31.30
CA PRO A 169 -3.97 7.98 31.39
C PRO A 169 -3.71 8.37 32.85
N PRO A 170 -2.89 9.41 33.10
CA PRO A 170 -2.52 9.78 34.45
C PRO A 170 -3.79 9.94 35.28
N ILE A 171 -3.85 9.23 36.41
CA ILE A 171 -4.96 9.28 37.36
C ILE A 171 -5.14 10.76 37.74
N ARG A 172 -6.08 11.44 37.07
CA ARG A 172 -6.54 12.76 37.51
C ARG A 172 -7.18 12.49 38.86
N ARG A 173 -6.43 12.77 39.94
CA ARG A 173 -6.97 12.95 41.29
C ARG A 173 -8.15 13.89 41.12
N GLN A 174 -9.36 13.34 41.15
CA GLN A 174 -10.58 14.11 41.25
C GLN A 174 -10.56 14.73 42.64
N GLN A 175 -9.91 15.90 42.74
CA GLN A 175 -10.06 16.76 43.90
C GLN A 175 -11.52 17.22 43.91
N ALA A 176 -12.26 16.66 44.86
CA ALA A 176 -13.32 17.28 45.62
C ALA A 176 -13.89 18.59 45.05
N ALA A 177 -14.88 18.46 44.17
CA ALA A 177 -15.83 19.54 43.88
C ALA A 177 -17.26 19.03 44.08
N SER A 178 -17.50 18.37 45.22
CA SER A 178 -18.84 18.03 45.73
C SER A 178 -19.03 18.66 47.10
N THR A 179 -18.97 19.98 47.15
CA THR A 179 -19.63 20.76 48.20
C THR A 179 -20.66 21.65 47.52
N ARG A 180 -21.69 21.01 46.96
CA ARG A 180 -22.91 21.71 46.57
C ARG A 180 -23.66 22.08 47.85
N ARG A 181 -23.87 23.40 48.00
CA ARG A 181 -25.17 24.01 48.28
C ARG A 181 -25.94 23.35 49.42
N ILE A 182 -25.70 23.83 50.63
CA ILE A 182 -26.71 23.79 51.69
C ILE A 182 -27.45 25.13 51.67
N ALA A 183 -28.78 25.02 51.69
CA ALA A 183 -29.79 26.01 52.10
C ALA A 183 -30.17 27.16 51.14
N ALA A 184 -31.17 26.90 50.31
CA ALA A 184 -32.34 27.75 50.02
C ALA A 184 -33.19 26.94 49.01
N LEU A 185 -34.45 26.54 49.20
CA LEU A 185 -35.66 27.02 49.86
C LEU A 185 -36.68 25.85 49.77
N PRO A 186 -37.76 25.74 50.59
CA PRO A 186 -38.94 26.60 50.39
C PRO A 186 -39.70 26.97 51.67
N GLN A 187 -40.14 28.24 51.75
CA GLN A 187 -41.23 28.63 52.63
C GLN A 187 -42.52 27.97 52.13
N ARG A 188 -43.07 27.06 52.93
CA ARG A 188 -44.44 26.56 52.78
C ARG A 188 -45.40 27.65 53.24
N SER A 189 -46.26 28.06 52.32
CA SER A 189 -47.56 28.64 52.63
C SER A 189 -48.50 27.52 53.07
N GLU A 190 -49.06 27.63 54.27
CA GLU A 190 -50.32 27.03 54.72
C GLU A 190 -50.75 27.87 55.95
N MET A 191 -51.66 28.82 55.74
CA MET A 191 -53.06 28.77 56.18
C MET A 191 -53.22 28.60 57.71
N LEU A 192 -53.72 29.65 58.37
CA LEU A 192 -54.71 29.59 59.44
C LEU A 192 -55.22 31.02 59.77
N GLN A 193 -56.48 31.25 59.37
CA GLN A 193 -57.46 32.25 59.84
C GLN A 193 -57.21 33.74 59.59
#